data_AF-A0A3D4XA96-F1
#
_entry.id   AF-A0A3D4XA96-F1
#
_cell.length_a   1.000
_cell.length_b   1.000
_cell.length_c   1.000
_cell.angle_alpha   90.00
_cell.angle_beta   90.00
_cell.angle_gamma   90.00
#
_symmetry.space_group_name_H-M   'P 1'
#
loop_
_entity.id
_entity.type
_entity.pdbx_description
1 polymer ?
#
loop_
_entity_poly.entity_id
_entity_poly.type
_entity_poly.pdbx_seq_one_letter_code
_entity_poly.pdbx_strand_id
1 'polypeptide(L)'
;YIEKDAALERRFQPVMVDEPTVEDTISILRGLKERYEVYHGVKITDGALVAAATLSQRYITDRFLPDKAIDLVDEACALIKTELDSLPTELDELQRKVMQMEIEEAALKRETDNLSKERLAALQRELADLKEEFNTRKAQWQNEKNSVDNLSRLREQIEDMNKQIEKAQREYNLEKAAELQYGELPKLQQQLAAEEARVKDQDLSLVHESVTDEEIARIISRWTGIPVAKLTEGERAKILGLEDILHKRVIGQDEAVSKVTDAIIRSKAGVKDPGRPIGSFLFLGPTGVGKTELAKTLAANLFDDENNMVRIDMSEYMEKYSVSRLIGAPPGYVG
;
A
#
# COMPACT_ATOMS: atom_id res chain seq x y z
N TYR A 1 14.34 -9.12 26.55
CA TYR A 1 14.30 -9.25 28.02
C TYR A 1 15.71 -9.52 28.49
N ILE A 2 16.35 -8.57 29.16
CA ILE A 2 17.60 -8.83 29.87
C ILE A 2 17.17 -9.42 31.21
N GLU A 3 17.57 -10.66 31.49
CA GLU A 3 17.31 -11.28 32.79
C GLU A 3 17.93 -10.41 33.90
N LYS A 4 17.36 -10.43 35.10
CA LYS A 4 17.75 -9.55 36.22
C LYS A 4 19.16 -9.84 36.74
N ASP A 5 20.18 -9.53 35.94
CA ASP A 5 21.56 -9.45 36.37
C ASP A 5 21.76 -8.07 37.03
N ALA A 6 21.99 -8.11 38.35
CA ALA A 6 22.23 -6.92 39.16
C ALA A 6 23.46 -6.11 38.69
N ALA A 7 24.39 -6.71 37.95
CA ALA A 7 25.50 -5.99 37.33
C ALA A 7 25.08 -5.19 36.08
N LEU A 8 24.10 -5.70 35.31
CA LEU A 8 23.57 -5.02 34.11
C LEU A 8 22.59 -3.91 34.47
N GLU A 9 21.66 -4.14 35.41
CA GLU A 9 20.70 -3.09 35.85
C GLU A 9 21.39 -1.85 36.43
N ARG A 10 22.60 -2.01 37.00
CA ARG A 10 23.40 -0.89 37.52
C ARG A 10 24.16 -0.12 36.44
N ARG A 11 24.31 -0.70 35.24
CA ARG A 11 25.05 -0.11 34.12
C ARG A 11 24.15 0.38 32.98
N PHE A 12 22.93 -0.13 32.91
CA PHE A 12 21.97 0.19 31.87
C PHE A 12 20.69 0.76 32.48
N GLN A 13 20.29 1.93 31.99
CA GLN A 13 18.97 2.50 32.23
C GLN A 13 18.05 2.09 31.07
N PRO A 14 16.96 1.34 31.31
CA PRO A 14 16.00 1.04 30.26
C PRO A 14 15.29 2.34 29.84
N VAL A 15 15.31 2.61 28.54
CA VAL A 15 14.50 3.65 27.88
C VAL A 15 13.39 2.92 27.14
N MET A 16 12.16 3.05 27.63
CA MET A 16 11.00 2.45 26.98
C MET A 16 10.66 3.26 25.73
N VAL A 17 10.59 2.58 24.59
CA VAL A 17 10.18 3.16 23.31
C VAL A 17 8.96 2.37 22.86
N ASP A 18 7.80 3.01 22.91
CA ASP A 18 6.54 2.41 22.52
C ASP A 18 6.33 2.52 21.01
N GLU A 19 5.44 1.68 20.47
CA GLU A 19 4.99 1.76 19.08
C GLU A 19 4.29 3.12 18.84
N PRO A 20 4.64 3.85 17.77
CA PRO A 20 4.00 5.12 17.44
C PRO A 20 2.53 4.91 17.09
N THR A 21 1.71 5.93 17.33
CA THR A 21 0.33 5.93 16.87
C THR A 21 0.25 6.00 15.33
N VAL A 22 -0.93 5.79 14.77
CA VAL A 22 -1.17 5.97 13.33
C VAL A 22 -0.85 7.42 12.92
N GLU A 23 -1.23 8.42 13.72
CA GLU A 23 -0.94 9.83 13.46
C GLU A 23 0.56 10.15 13.52
N ASP A 24 1.26 9.60 14.51
CA ASP A 24 2.73 9.73 14.63
C ASP A 24 3.42 9.08 13.43
N THR A 25 2.95 7.90 13.02
CA THR A 25 3.49 7.19 11.84
C THR A 25 3.28 8.02 10.57
N ILE A 26 2.11 8.61 10.36
CA ILE A 26 1.86 9.50 9.22
C ILE A 26 2.85 10.67 9.24
N SER A 27 3.13 11.25 10.42
CA SER A 27 4.08 12.33 10.58
C SER A 27 5.52 11.89 10.27
N ILE A 28 5.91 10.70 10.71
CA ILE A 28 7.21 10.08 10.38
C ILE A 28 7.32 9.87 8.87
N LEU A 29 6.30 9.28 8.23
CA LEU A 29 6.26 9.04 6.80
C LEU A 29 6.34 10.34 6.00
N ARG A 30 5.65 11.41 6.42
CA ARG A 30 5.77 12.74 5.81
C ARG A 30 7.18 13.30 5.91
N GLY A 31 7.87 13.08 7.02
CA GLY A 31 9.27 13.47 7.18
C GLY A 31 10.25 12.65 6.33
N LEU A 32 9.89 11.41 5.99
CA LEU A 32 10.69 10.54 5.12
C LEU A 32 10.35 10.68 3.63
N LYS A 33 9.17 11.24 3.31
CA LYS A 33 8.60 11.33 1.96
C LYS A 33 9.61 11.80 0.92
N GLU A 34 10.22 12.96 1.12
CA GLU A 34 11.13 13.58 0.15
C GLU A 34 12.33 12.66 -0.16
N ARG A 35 12.87 11.97 0.85
CA ARG A 35 14.00 11.04 0.68
C ARG A 35 13.61 9.82 -0.15
N TYR A 36 12.42 9.27 0.04
CA TYR A 36 11.92 8.13 -0.74
C TYR A 36 11.56 8.53 -2.17
N GLU A 37 10.93 9.69 -2.34
CA GLU A 37 10.62 10.25 -3.67
C GLU A 37 11.90 10.44 -4.50
N VAL A 38 12.95 11.00 -3.90
CA VAL A 38 14.26 11.16 -4.57
C VAL A 38 14.92 9.81 -4.86
N TYR A 39 14.97 8.90 -3.88
CA TYR A 39 15.65 7.60 -4.04
C TYR A 39 15.01 6.74 -5.14
N HIS A 40 13.68 6.73 -5.22
CA HIS A 40 12.95 5.96 -6.21
C HIS A 40 12.68 6.72 -7.51
N GLY A 41 12.75 8.05 -7.50
CA GLY A 41 12.42 8.87 -8.67
C GLY A 41 10.91 8.95 -8.94
N VAL A 42 10.08 8.81 -7.89
CA VAL A 42 8.61 8.80 -7.98
C VAL A 42 8.02 9.88 -7.08
N LYS A 43 6.74 10.18 -7.24
CA LYS A 43 5.97 11.01 -6.28
C LYS A 43 5.16 10.14 -5.34
N ILE A 44 4.98 10.59 -4.11
CA ILE A 44 4.16 9.93 -3.11
C ILE A 44 3.05 10.88 -2.68
N THR A 45 1.81 10.50 -2.91
CA THR A 45 0.66 11.30 -2.49
C THR A 45 0.49 11.24 -0.96
N ASP A 46 -0.08 12.30 -0.36
CA ASP A 46 -0.37 12.27 1.08
C ASP A 46 -1.41 11.16 1.42
N GLY A 47 -2.34 10.91 0.50
CA GLY A 47 -3.30 9.81 0.60
C GLY A 47 -2.62 8.44 0.72
N ALA A 48 -1.55 8.19 -0.04
CA ALA A 48 -0.76 6.96 0.07
C ALA A 48 -0.12 6.81 1.46
N LEU A 49 0.40 7.88 2.05
CA LEU A 49 1.00 7.83 3.40
C LEU A 49 -0.04 7.50 4.48
N VAL A 50 -1.22 8.13 4.39
CA VAL A 50 -2.35 7.85 5.28
C VAL A 50 -2.83 6.41 5.12
N ALA A 51 -2.95 5.95 3.87
CA ALA A 51 -3.33 4.58 3.56
C ALA A 51 -2.30 3.57 4.10
N ALA A 52 -1.00 3.83 3.91
CA ALA A 52 0.07 2.95 4.38
C ALA A 52 0.02 2.78 5.90
N ALA A 53 -0.13 3.88 6.67
CA ALA A 53 -0.23 3.81 8.13
C ALA A 53 -1.53 3.13 8.58
N THR A 54 -2.67 3.52 8.01
CA THR A 54 -3.99 3.06 8.46
C THR A 54 -4.25 1.60 8.11
N LEU A 55 -3.98 1.22 6.85
CA LEU A 55 -4.23 -0.13 6.37
C LEU A 55 -3.20 -1.13 6.93
N SER A 56 -1.93 -0.75 7.08
CA SER A 56 -0.94 -1.64 7.73
C SER A 56 -1.28 -1.88 9.20
N GLN A 57 -1.73 -0.86 9.92
CA GLN A 57 -2.15 -1.05 11.31
C GLN A 57 -3.34 -2.00 11.42
N ARG A 58 -4.25 -1.95 10.45
CA ARG A 58 -5.48 -2.74 10.48
C ARG A 58 -5.26 -4.19 10.04
N TYR A 59 -4.45 -4.42 9.01
CA TYR A 59 -4.39 -5.72 8.33
C TYR A 59 -3.06 -6.46 8.49
N ILE A 60 -2.00 -5.80 8.95
CA ILE A 60 -0.69 -6.42 9.20
C ILE A 60 -0.45 -6.42 10.71
N THR A 61 -0.90 -7.51 11.36
CA THR A 61 -0.95 -7.63 12.83
C THR A 61 0.31 -8.27 13.44
N ASP A 62 1.13 -8.93 12.63
CA ASP A 62 2.37 -9.61 13.04
C ASP A 62 3.59 -8.67 13.07
N ARG A 63 3.40 -7.41 12.66
CA ARG A 63 4.43 -6.36 12.61
C ARG A 63 3.94 -5.08 13.29
N PHE A 64 4.89 -4.26 13.70
CA PHE A 64 4.63 -3.00 14.41
C PHE A 64 4.89 -1.78 13.51
N LEU A 65 4.19 -0.69 13.78
CA LEU A 65 4.51 0.63 13.27
C LEU A 65 5.84 1.14 13.87
N PRO A 66 6.55 2.05 13.20
CA PRO A 66 6.27 2.59 11.86
C PRO A 66 6.80 1.70 10.73
N ASP A 67 7.56 0.65 11.07
CA ASP A 67 8.32 -0.22 10.16
C ASP A 67 7.47 -0.81 9.02
N LYS A 68 6.35 -1.46 9.35
CA LYS A 68 5.44 -2.04 8.34
C LYS A 68 4.87 -1.00 7.36
N ALA A 69 4.68 0.24 7.80
CA ALA A 69 4.14 1.31 6.95
C ALA A 69 5.23 1.88 6.03
N ILE A 70 6.46 1.99 6.52
CA ILE A 70 7.63 2.39 5.73
C ILE A 70 7.88 1.37 4.62
N ASP A 71 7.87 0.08 4.94
CA ASP A 71 8.07 -0.98 3.95
C ASP A 71 7.02 -0.95 2.83
N LEU A 72 5.75 -0.70 3.16
CA LEU A 72 4.69 -0.59 2.15
C LEU A 72 4.94 0.57 1.21
N VAL A 73 5.36 1.73 1.74
CA VAL A 73 5.69 2.89 0.91
C VAL A 73 6.91 2.60 0.04
N ASP A 74 7.94 1.97 0.60
CA ASP A 74 9.16 1.62 -0.14
C ASP A 74 8.86 0.64 -1.29
N GLU A 75 8.10 -0.42 -1.02
CA GLU A 75 7.71 -1.40 -2.02
C GLU A 75 6.81 -0.80 -3.10
N ALA A 76 5.91 0.12 -2.73
CA ALA A 76 5.08 0.85 -3.69
C ALA A 76 5.92 1.73 -4.60
N CYS A 77 6.90 2.43 -4.04
CA CYS A 77 7.82 3.24 -4.83
C CYS A 77 8.66 2.38 -5.78
N ALA A 78 9.18 1.25 -5.30
CA ALA A 78 9.96 0.32 -6.12
C ALA A 78 9.13 -0.31 -7.26
N LEU A 79 7.86 -0.62 -6.98
CA LEU A 79 6.93 -1.14 -7.99
C LEU A 79 6.72 -0.11 -9.10
N ILE A 80 6.35 1.12 -8.74
CA ILE A 80 6.13 2.20 -9.72
C ILE A 80 7.40 2.49 -10.52
N LYS A 81 8.56 2.57 -9.86
CA LYS A 81 9.84 2.73 -10.56
C LYS A 81 10.09 1.65 -11.62
N THR A 82 9.77 0.40 -11.30
CA THR A 82 9.92 -0.73 -12.24
C THR A 82 8.92 -0.61 -13.40
N GLU A 83 7.70 -0.14 -13.15
CA GLU A 83 6.70 0.11 -14.18
C GLU A 83 7.12 1.26 -15.12
N LEU A 84 7.71 2.34 -14.59
CA LEU A 84 8.24 3.47 -15.37
C LEU A 84 9.37 3.04 -16.33
N ASP A 85 10.20 2.08 -15.91
CA ASP A 85 11.30 1.58 -16.72
C ASP A 85 10.89 0.56 -17.78
N SER A 86 9.66 0.04 -17.67
CA SER A 86 9.12 -1.00 -18.54
C SER A 86 8.18 -0.43 -19.61
N LEU A 87 7.99 -1.17 -20.69
CA LEU A 87 6.94 -0.84 -21.66
C LEU A 87 5.57 -1.03 -21.00
N PRO A 88 4.65 -0.06 -21.10
CA PRO A 88 3.27 -0.21 -20.66
C PRO A 88 2.64 -1.45 -21.28
N THR A 89 1.75 -2.13 -20.53
CA THR A 89 1.16 -3.41 -20.97
C THR A 89 0.48 -3.29 -22.34
N GLU A 90 -0.23 -2.20 -22.60
CA GLU A 90 -0.88 -1.95 -23.88
C GLU A 90 0.13 -1.86 -25.05
N LEU A 91 1.30 -1.26 -24.81
CA LEU A 91 2.37 -1.14 -25.79
C LEU A 91 3.10 -2.47 -26.01
N ASP A 92 3.34 -3.26 -24.95
CA ASP A 92 3.93 -4.59 -25.07
C ASP A 92 3.00 -5.54 -25.83
N GLU A 93 1.69 -5.50 -25.55
CA GLU A 93 0.70 -6.28 -26.31
C GLU A 93 0.67 -5.90 -27.80
N LEU A 94 0.74 -4.60 -28.10
CA LEU A 94 0.80 -4.11 -29.47
C LEU A 94 2.09 -4.55 -30.17
N GLN A 95 3.23 -4.49 -29.47
CA GLN A 95 4.52 -4.96 -29.98
C GLN A 95 4.48 -6.45 -30.33
N ARG A 96 3.90 -7.29 -29.45
CA ARG A 96 3.76 -8.72 -29.69
C ARG A 96 2.86 -9.01 -30.90
N LYS A 97 1.76 -8.27 -31.06
CA LYS A 97 0.89 -8.38 -32.25
C LYS A 97 1.64 -8.04 -33.53
N VAL A 98 2.38 -6.93 -33.55
CA VAL A 98 3.21 -6.53 -34.69
C VAL A 98 4.22 -7.63 -35.02
N MET A 99 4.94 -8.16 -34.03
CA MET A 99 5.92 -9.23 -34.23
C MET A 99 5.27 -10.50 -34.82
N GLN A 100 4.10 -10.91 -34.32
CA GLN A 100 3.38 -12.07 -34.84
C GLN A 100 3.01 -11.89 -36.32
N MET A 101 2.52 -10.71 -36.69
CA MET A 101 2.16 -10.40 -38.07
C MET A 101 3.38 -10.29 -38.98
N GLU A 102 4.53 -9.80 -38.50
CA GLU A 102 5.79 -9.81 -39.27
C GLU A 102 6.25 -11.24 -39.59
N ILE A 103 6.08 -12.18 -38.66
CA ILE A 103 6.38 -13.60 -38.88
C ILE A 103 5.44 -14.19 -39.93
N GLU A 104 4.14 -13.91 -39.83
CA GLU A 104 3.14 -14.34 -40.83
C GLU A 104 3.45 -13.73 -42.21
N GLU A 105 3.82 -12.45 -42.27
CA GLU A 105 4.24 -11.77 -43.50
C GLU A 105 5.46 -12.47 -44.14
N ALA A 106 6.47 -12.79 -43.33
CA ALA A 106 7.69 -13.46 -43.79
C ALA A 106 7.43 -14.88 -44.32
N ALA A 107 6.45 -15.60 -43.73
CA ALA A 107 6.01 -16.90 -44.22
C ALA A 107 5.25 -16.77 -45.55
N LEU A 108 4.25 -15.88 -45.62
CA LEU A 108 3.42 -15.67 -46.81
C LEU A 108 4.23 -15.14 -48.01
N LYS A 109 5.30 -14.39 -47.79
CA LYS A 109 6.24 -13.95 -48.84
C LYS A 109 6.91 -15.11 -49.59
N ARG A 110 6.96 -16.31 -49.02
CA ARG A 110 7.56 -17.50 -49.65
C ARG A 110 6.55 -18.32 -50.45
N GLU A 111 5.27 -18.08 -50.26
CA GLU A 111 4.19 -18.78 -50.95
C GLU A 111 3.91 -18.16 -52.32
N THR A 112 3.41 -18.97 -53.27
CA THR A 112 3.25 -18.56 -54.68
C THR A 112 1.82 -18.53 -55.18
N ASP A 113 0.88 -19.10 -54.42
CA ASP A 113 -0.53 -19.17 -54.78
C ASP A 113 -1.22 -17.79 -54.66
N ASN A 114 -2.33 -17.64 -55.41
CA ASN A 114 -3.03 -16.36 -55.48
C ASN A 114 -3.70 -15.97 -54.16
N LEU A 115 -4.16 -16.94 -53.37
CA LEU A 115 -4.82 -16.68 -52.09
C LEU A 115 -3.82 -16.12 -51.07
N SER A 116 -2.61 -16.69 -51.01
CA SER A 116 -1.51 -16.19 -50.17
C SER A 116 -1.09 -14.77 -50.55
N LYS A 117 -1.09 -14.42 -51.85
CA LYS A 117 -0.78 -13.05 -52.31
C LYS A 117 -1.83 -12.03 -51.88
N GLU A 118 -3.12 -12.38 -51.96
CA GLU A 118 -4.21 -11.52 -51.48
C GLU A 118 -4.15 -11.35 -49.95
N ARG A 119 -3.92 -12.44 -49.21
CA ARG A 119 -3.76 -12.41 -47.75
C ARG A 119 -2.55 -11.57 -47.34
N LEU A 120 -1.42 -11.72 -48.04
CA LEU A 120 -0.21 -10.93 -47.81
C LEU A 120 -0.49 -9.43 -47.99
N ALA A 121 -1.19 -9.04 -49.06
CA ALA A 121 -1.50 -7.63 -49.30
C ALA A 121 -2.43 -7.04 -48.23
N ALA A 122 -3.41 -7.79 -47.73
CA ALA A 122 -4.27 -7.38 -46.63
C ALA A 122 -3.47 -7.25 -45.32
N LEU A 123 -2.67 -8.27 -45.00
CA LEU A 123 -1.84 -8.30 -43.79
C LEU A 123 -0.80 -7.18 -43.76
N GLN A 124 -0.21 -6.83 -44.91
CA GLN A 124 0.72 -5.71 -45.02
C GLN A 124 0.08 -4.36 -44.71
N ARG A 125 -1.21 -4.17 -45.07
CA ARG A 125 -1.94 -2.94 -44.70
C ARG A 125 -2.18 -2.89 -43.20
N GLU A 126 -2.74 -3.94 -42.63
CA GLU A 126 -2.99 -4.01 -41.18
C GLU A 126 -1.69 -3.87 -40.36
N LEU A 127 -0.60 -4.47 -40.83
CA LEU A 127 0.72 -4.37 -40.21
C LEU A 127 1.29 -2.95 -40.30
N ALA A 128 1.05 -2.23 -41.41
CA ALA A 128 1.45 -0.83 -41.54
C ALA A 128 0.68 0.04 -40.53
N ASP A 129 -0.64 -0.14 -40.42
CA ASP A 129 -1.49 0.61 -39.48
C ASP A 129 -1.06 0.36 -38.02
N LEU A 130 -0.86 -0.91 -37.64
CA LEU A 130 -0.41 -1.27 -36.29
C LEU A 130 1.00 -0.78 -35.96
N LYS A 131 1.91 -0.77 -36.94
CA LYS A 131 3.25 -0.20 -36.76
C LYS A 131 3.21 1.31 -36.57
N GLU A 132 2.36 2.01 -37.32
CA GLU A 132 2.18 3.45 -37.16
C GLU A 132 1.61 3.78 -35.76
N GLU A 133 0.59 3.04 -35.32
CA GLU A 133 0.04 3.18 -33.97
C GLU A 133 1.10 2.90 -32.90
N PHE A 134 1.85 1.80 -33.03
CA PHE A 134 2.92 1.44 -32.09
C PHE A 134 4.00 2.51 -32.01
N ASN A 135 4.49 2.99 -33.16
CA ASN A 135 5.53 4.01 -33.20
C ASN A 135 5.06 5.33 -32.60
N THR A 136 3.80 5.71 -32.84
CA THR A 136 3.20 6.93 -32.28
C THR A 136 3.12 6.85 -30.76
N ARG A 137 2.51 5.78 -30.23
CA ARG A 137 2.40 5.58 -28.78
C ARG A 137 3.76 5.38 -28.10
N LYS A 138 4.69 4.69 -28.76
CA LYS A 138 6.07 4.52 -28.25
C LYS A 138 6.82 5.84 -28.19
N ALA A 139 6.67 6.70 -29.20
CA ALA A 139 7.26 8.04 -29.19
C ALA A 139 6.67 8.91 -28.08
N GLN A 140 5.35 8.82 -27.86
CA GLN A 140 4.68 9.48 -26.75
C GLN A 140 5.24 8.99 -25.39
N TRP A 141 5.24 7.69 -25.14
CA TRP A 141 5.81 7.10 -23.91
C TRP A 141 7.27 7.51 -23.68
N GLN A 142 8.11 7.50 -24.73
CA GLN A 142 9.51 7.90 -24.61
C GLN A 142 9.65 9.38 -24.23
N ASN A 143 8.79 10.25 -24.77
CA ASN A 143 8.77 11.67 -24.41
C ASN A 143 8.32 11.86 -22.96
N GLU A 144 7.24 11.19 -22.54
CA GLU A 144 6.75 11.21 -21.17
C GLU A 144 7.83 10.71 -20.19
N LYS A 145 8.47 9.58 -20.48
CA LYS A 145 9.58 9.03 -19.68
C LYS A 145 10.74 10.01 -19.54
N ASN A 146 11.17 10.62 -20.65
CA ASN A 146 12.28 11.59 -20.62
C ASN A 146 11.94 12.80 -19.74
N SER A 147 10.69 13.26 -19.73
CA SER A 147 10.24 14.35 -18.85
C SER A 147 10.36 13.95 -17.37
N VAL A 148 9.92 12.73 -17.02
CA VAL A 148 10.03 12.19 -15.65
C VAL A 148 11.49 12.00 -15.22
N ASP A 149 12.34 11.46 -16.10
CA ASP A 149 13.77 11.28 -15.82
C ASP A 149 14.48 12.62 -15.54
N ASN A 150 14.09 13.69 -16.26
CA ASN A 150 14.62 15.02 -16.01
C ASN A 150 14.19 15.57 -14.65
N LEU A 151 12.93 15.39 -14.26
CA LEU A 151 12.45 15.75 -12.92
C LEU A 151 13.21 15.00 -11.83
N SER A 152 13.42 13.71 -12.00
CA SER A 152 14.17 12.86 -11.07
C SER A 152 15.60 13.38 -10.87
N ARG A 153 16.31 13.71 -11.96
CA ARG A 153 17.66 14.30 -11.89
C ARG A 153 17.69 15.64 -11.16
N LEU A 154 16.71 16.52 -11.40
CA LEU A 154 16.63 17.81 -10.71
C LEU A 154 16.42 17.62 -9.20
N ARG A 155 15.55 16.67 -8.81
CA ARG A 155 15.34 16.33 -7.39
C ARG A 155 16.61 15.77 -6.74
N GLU A 156 17.33 14.89 -7.43
CA GLU A 156 18.61 14.36 -6.94
C GLU A 156 19.67 15.46 -6.74
N GLN A 157 19.76 16.42 -7.67
CA GLN A 157 20.66 17.57 -7.55
C GLN A 157 20.31 18.47 -6.36
N ILE A 158 19.01 18.71 -6.10
CA ILE A 158 18.54 19.48 -4.95
C ILE A 158 18.91 18.77 -3.64
N GLU A 159 18.71 17.45 -3.58
CA GLU A 159 19.05 16.66 -2.38
C GLU A 159 20.56 16.63 -2.12
N ASP A 160 21.39 16.47 -3.15
CA ASP A 160 22.84 16.58 -3.00
C ASP A 160 23.25 17.98 -2.53
N MET A 161 22.63 19.03 -3.08
CA MET A 161 22.85 20.41 -2.64
C MET A 161 22.49 20.61 -1.17
N ASN A 162 21.36 20.08 -0.70
CA ASN A 162 20.95 20.13 0.70
C ASN A 162 21.96 19.43 1.61
N LYS A 163 22.46 18.24 1.22
CA LYS A 163 23.53 17.54 1.96
C LYS A 163 24.82 18.35 2.02
N GLN A 164 25.20 19.02 0.94
CA GLN A 164 26.37 19.89 0.91
C GLN A 164 26.21 21.11 1.82
N ILE A 165 25.02 21.71 1.86
CA ILE A 165 24.69 22.82 2.78
C ILE A 165 24.80 22.35 4.22
N GLU A 166 24.17 21.22 4.58
CA GLU A 166 24.22 20.68 5.93
C GLU A 166 25.66 20.35 6.36
N LYS A 167 26.45 19.75 5.46
CA LYS A 167 27.87 19.50 5.70
C LYS A 167 28.66 20.79 5.92
N ALA A 168 28.46 21.81 5.09
CA ALA A 168 29.14 23.09 5.24
C ALA A 168 28.77 23.79 6.56
N GLN A 169 27.51 23.72 6.99
CA GLN A 169 27.07 24.23 8.28
C GLN A 169 27.73 23.51 9.45
N ARG A 170 27.79 22.16 9.41
CA ARG A 170 28.48 21.34 10.43
C ARG A 170 29.97 21.66 10.51
N GLU A 171 30.61 21.99 9.39
CA GLU A 171 32.02 22.37 9.29
C GLU A 171 32.27 23.87 9.59
N TYR A 172 31.24 24.64 9.94
CA TYR A 172 31.29 26.10 10.14
C TYR A 172 31.76 26.91 8.92
N ASN A 173 31.68 26.33 7.72
CA ASN A 173 31.95 27.03 6.47
C ASN A 173 30.70 27.82 6.03
N LEU A 174 30.45 28.93 6.73
CA LEU A 174 29.24 29.75 6.55
C LEU A 174 29.17 30.43 5.17
N GLU A 175 30.32 30.77 4.59
CA GLU A 175 30.39 31.39 3.26
C GLU A 175 29.88 30.42 2.18
N LYS A 176 30.41 29.19 2.16
CA LYS A 176 29.94 28.13 1.25
C LYS A 176 28.48 27.78 1.51
N ALA A 177 28.06 27.67 2.78
CA ALA A 177 26.66 27.38 3.10
C ALA A 177 25.72 28.47 2.54
N ALA A 178 26.09 29.75 2.67
CA ALA A 178 25.30 30.86 2.15
C ALA A 178 25.28 30.90 0.61
N GLU A 179 26.41 30.64 -0.05
CA GLU A 179 26.49 30.54 -1.51
C GLU A 179 25.54 29.47 -2.06
N LEU A 180 25.57 28.27 -1.49
CA LEU A 180 24.72 27.16 -1.93
C LEU A 180 23.24 27.43 -1.60
N GLN A 181 22.95 27.90 -0.39
CA GLN A 181 21.58 28.11 0.09
C GLN A 181 20.85 29.27 -0.61
N TYR A 182 21.53 30.37 -0.90
CA TYR A 182 20.91 31.56 -1.50
C TYR A 182 21.27 31.77 -2.98
N GLY A 183 22.26 31.06 -3.49
CA GLY A 183 22.71 31.14 -4.89
C GLY A 183 22.17 30.00 -5.75
N GLU A 184 22.72 28.80 -5.58
CA GLU A 184 22.46 27.66 -6.49
C GLU A 184 21.16 26.90 -6.18
N LEU A 185 20.85 26.65 -4.90
CA LEU A 185 19.65 25.91 -4.50
C LEU A 185 18.35 26.56 -5.01
N PRO A 186 18.14 27.90 -4.90
CA PRO A 186 16.93 28.52 -5.43
C PRO A 186 16.80 28.41 -6.96
N LYS A 187 17.91 28.37 -7.70
CA LYS A 187 17.87 28.18 -9.17
C LYS A 187 17.38 26.78 -9.52
N LEU A 188 17.89 25.75 -8.84
CA LEU A 188 17.45 24.38 -9.03
C LEU A 188 15.98 24.21 -8.64
N GLN A 189 15.54 24.81 -7.53
CA GLN A 189 14.14 24.78 -7.11
C GLN A 189 13.21 25.48 -8.13
N GLN A 190 13.64 26.60 -8.72
CA GLN A 190 12.88 27.26 -9.79
C GLN A 190 12.81 26.41 -11.06
N GLN A 191 13.91 25.77 -11.45
CA GLN A 191 13.94 24.86 -12.59
C GLN A 191 13.02 23.65 -12.37
N LEU A 192 13.06 23.04 -11.18
CA LEU A 192 12.16 21.95 -10.81
C LEU A 192 10.70 22.40 -10.90
N ALA A 193 10.35 23.53 -10.29
CA ALA A 193 8.98 24.04 -10.31
C ALA A 193 8.47 24.33 -11.73
N ALA A 194 9.34 24.86 -12.61
CA ALA A 194 8.99 25.11 -14.00
C ALA A 194 8.75 23.81 -14.78
N GLU A 195 9.61 22.80 -14.60
CA GLU A 195 9.46 21.51 -15.28
C GLU A 195 8.27 20.72 -14.71
N GLU A 196 8.00 20.79 -13.41
CA GLU A 196 6.80 20.18 -12.81
C GLU A 196 5.52 20.80 -13.35
N ALA A 197 5.47 22.13 -13.53
CA ALA A 197 4.33 22.80 -14.14
C ALA A 197 4.12 22.33 -15.59
N ARG A 198 5.21 22.19 -16.35
CA ARG A 198 5.18 21.69 -17.73
C ARG A 198 4.66 20.26 -17.83
N VAL A 199 5.11 19.39 -16.93
CA VAL A 199 4.69 17.98 -16.88
C VAL A 199 3.23 17.85 -16.40
N LYS A 200 2.78 18.71 -15.49
CA LYS A 200 1.39 18.72 -15.03
C LYS A 200 0.39 19.14 -16.11
N ASP A 201 0.79 20.01 -17.03
CA ASP A 201 -0.01 20.41 -18.19
C ASP A 201 0.05 19.40 -19.35
N GLN A 202 0.98 18.43 -19.28
CA GLN A 202 1.04 17.30 -20.22
C GLN A 202 0.15 16.17 -19.71
N ASP A 203 -0.63 15.59 -20.62
CA ASP A 203 -1.44 14.40 -20.32
C ASP A 203 -0.52 13.17 -20.25
N LEU A 204 -0.01 12.86 -19.05
CA LEU A 204 0.86 11.71 -18.75
C LEU A 204 0.05 10.40 -18.70
N SER A 205 -0.65 10.08 -19.79
CA SER A 205 -1.52 8.91 -19.86
C SER A 205 -0.76 7.58 -19.86
N LEU A 206 0.52 7.56 -20.28
CA LEU A 206 1.31 6.32 -20.44
C LEU A 206 2.33 6.11 -19.31
N VAL A 207 2.55 7.11 -18.45
CA VAL A 207 3.58 7.11 -17.41
C VAL A 207 2.99 7.55 -16.08
N HIS A 208 2.68 6.59 -15.21
CA HIS A 208 2.23 6.86 -13.85
C HIS A 208 3.42 6.96 -12.88
N GLU A 209 3.85 8.18 -12.55
CA GLU A 209 4.98 8.39 -11.61
C GLU A 209 4.58 8.51 -10.13
N SER A 210 3.30 8.37 -9.80
CA SER A 210 2.78 8.68 -8.46
C SER A 210 2.28 7.43 -7.72
N VAL A 211 2.75 7.27 -6.49
CA VAL A 211 2.22 6.32 -5.52
C VAL A 211 0.98 6.91 -4.86
N THR A 212 -0.15 6.24 -5.04
CA THR A 212 -1.46 6.53 -4.48
C THR A 212 -1.87 5.48 -3.46
N ASP A 213 -3.02 5.69 -2.82
CA ASP A 213 -3.65 4.73 -1.93
C ASP A 213 -4.03 3.42 -2.65
N GLU A 214 -4.22 3.43 -3.97
CA GLU A 214 -4.47 2.22 -4.76
C GLU A 214 -3.23 1.31 -4.81
N GLU A 215 -2.03 1.84 -5.03
CA GLU A 215 -0.78 1.06 -5.01
C GLU A 215 -0.56 0.41 -3.64
N ILE A 216 -0.78 1.16 -2.56
CA ILE A 216 -0.67 0.66 -1.20
C ILE A 216 -1.67 -0.48 -0.96
N ALA A 217 -2.93 -0.30 -1.38
CA ALA A 217 -3.96 -1.33 -1.23
C ALA A 217 -3.63 -2.58 -2.07
N ARG A 218 -3.08 -2.43 -3.28
CA ARG A 218 -2.62 -3.55 -4.13
C ARG A 218 -1.54 -4.38 -3.44
N ILE A 219 -0.58 -3.72 -2.80
CA ILE A 219 0.51 -4.41 -2.09
C ILE A 219 -0.01 -5.13 -0.84
N ILE A 220 -0.83 -4.48 -0.01
CA ILE A 220 -1.43 -5.11 1.16
C ILE A 220 -2.29 -6.30 0.74
N SER A 221 -3.02 -6.18 -0.36
CA SER A 221 -3.80 -7.29 -0.93
C SER A 221 -2.91 -8.48 -1.28
N ARG A 222 -1.74 -8.24 -1.88
CA ARG A 222 -0.76 -9.30 -2.18
C ARG A 222 -0.20 -9.95 -0.92
N TRP A 223 0.08 -9.17 0.13
CA TRP A 223 0.66 -9.67 1.37
C TRP A 223 -0.34 -10.46 2.22
N THR A 224 -1.59 -9.98 2.29
CA THR A 224 -2.62 -10.50 3.20
C THR A 224 -3.61 -11.45 2.52
N GLY A 225 -3.68 -11.42 1.18
CA GLY A 225 -4.70 -12.12 0.40
C GLY A 225 -6.08 -11.46 0.42
N ILE A 226 -6.25 -10.32 1.11
CA ILE A 226 -7.52 -9.60 1.18
C ILE A 226 -7.75 -8.85 -0.14
N PRO A 227 -8.89 -9.02 -0.83
CA PRO A 227 -9.16 -8.32 -2.09
C PRO A 227 -9.11 -6.79 -1.95
N VAL A 228 -8.48 -6.11 -2.92
CA VAL A 228 -8.36 -4.63 -2.94
C VAL A 228 -9.71 -3.93 -2.76
N ALA A 229 -10.77 -4.43 -3.39
CA ALA A 229 -12.12 -3.88 -3.26
C ALA A 229 -12.63 -3.85 -1.80
N LYS A 230 -12.18 -4.77 -0.95
CA LYS A 230 -12.51 -4.76 0.48
C LYS A 230 -11.64 -3.79 1.27
N LEU A 231 -10.41 -3.53 0.83
CA LEU A 231 -9.48 -2.61 1.51
C LEU A 231 -9.89 -1.14 1.29
N THR A 232 -10.40 -0.83 0.10
CA THR A 232 -10.83 0.52 -0.30
C THR A 232 -12.29 0.83 0.09
N GLU A 233 -13.06 -0.19 0.48
CA GLU A 233 -14.45 0.02 0.91
C GLU A 233 -14.50 0.83 2.22
N GLY A 234 -15.14 1.99 2.15
CA GLY A 234 -15.27 2.90 3.28
C GLY A 234 -15.96 2.24 4.48
N GLU A 235 -15.41 2.47 5.67
CA GLU A 235 -15.90 1.88 6.92
C GLU A 235 -17.39 2.13 7.16
N ARG A 236 -17.89 3.32 6.78
CA ARG A 236 -19.32 3.66 6.85
C ARG A 236 -20.20 2.75 5.99
N ALA A 237 -19.76 2.43 4.77
CA ALA A 237 -20.52 1.57 3.86
C ALA A 237 -20.61 0.14 4.41
N LYS A 238 -19.48 -0.40 4.92
CA LYS A 238 -19.44 -1.72 5.57
C LYS A 238 -20.39 -1.82 6.76
N ILE A 239 -20.50 -0.75 7.55
CA ILE A 239 -21.32 -0.76 8.77
C ILE A 239 -22.82 -0.63 8.45
N LEU A 240 -23.20 0.24 7.51
CA LEU A 240 -24.62 0.51 7.22
C LEU A 240 -25.35 -0.69 6.61
N GLY A 241 -24.64 -1.55 5.88
CA GLY A 241 -25.20 -2.79 5.31
C GLY A 241 -24.91 -4.04 6.15
N LEU A 242 -24.39 -3.91 7.38
CA LEU A 242 -23.84 -5.04 8.13
C LEU A 242 -24.89 -6.14 8.38
N GLU A 243 -26.11 -5.77 8.79
CA GLU A 243 -27.19 -6.72 9.07
C GLU A 243 -27.53 -7.59 7.85
N ASP A 244 -27.74 -6.97 6.69
CA ASP A 244 -28.02 -7.68 5.43
C ASP A 244 -26.88 -8.60 5.03
N ILE A 245 -25.64 -8.17 5.24
CA ILE A 245 -24.46 -8.99 4.91
C ILE A 245 -24.35 -10.18 5.86
N LEU A 246 -24.62 -10.01 7.16
CA LEU A 246 -24.65 -11.10 8.13
C LEU A 246 -25.71 -12.15 7.74
N HIS A 247 -26.89 -11.70 7.31
CA HIS A 247 -27.99 -12.60 6.89
C HIS A 247 -27.70 -13.41 5.62
N LYS A 248 -26.70 -13.04 4.81
CA LYS A 248 -26.25 -13.88 3.67
C LYS A 248 -25.66 -15.22 4.12
N ARG A 249 -25.10 -15.29 5.33
CA ARG A 249 -24.51 -16.52 5.91
C ARG A 249 -25.30 -17.04 7.12
N VAL A 250 -25.87 -16.15 7.91
CA VAL A 250 -26.63 -16.49 9.12
C VAL A 250 -28.13 -16.54 8.79
N ILE A 251 -28.66 -17.76 8.71
CA ILE A 251 -30.08 -17.97 8.43
C ILE A 251 -30.90 -17.81 9.72
N GLY A 252 -31.84 -16.86 9.72
CA GLY A 252 -32.64 -16.50 10.88
C GLY A 252 -31.81 -15.81 11.96
N GLN A 253 -32.13 -16.05 13.24
CA GLN A 253 -31.51 -15.40 14.40
C GLN A 253 -31.63 -13.86 14.36
N ASP A 254 -32.72 -13.34 13.78
CA ASP A 254 -32.92 -11.92 13.46
C ASP A 254 -32.66 -11.00 14.67
N GLU A 255 -33.17 -11.36 15.86
CA GLU A 255 -32.94 -10.59 17.08
C GLU A 255 -31.45 -10.52 17.46
N ALA A 256 -30.71 -11.63 17.32
CA ALA A 256 -29.30 -11.67 17.66
C ALA A 256 -28.47 -10.85 16.66
N VAL A 257 -28.76 -10.98 15.36
CA VAL A 257 -28.10 -10.21 14.30
C VAL A 257 -28.34 -8.71 14.50
N SER A 258 -29.59 -8.31 14.68
CA SER A 258 -29.98 -6.90 14.90
C SER A 258 -29.28 -6.31 16.13
N LYS A 259 -29.31 -6.99 17.28
CA LYS A 259 -28.65 -6.53 18.52
C LYS A 259 -27.14 -6.37 18.38
N VAL A 260 -26.49 -7.27 17.66
CA VAL A 260 -25.05 -7.20 17.41
C VAL A 260 -24.72 -6.03 16.50
N THR A 261 -25.43 -5.90 15.38
CA THR A 261 -25.24 -4.82 14.41
C THR A 261 -25.42 -3.46 15.07
N ASP A 262 -26.49 -3.28 15.85
CA ASP A 262 -26.77 -2.06 16.61
C ASP A 262 -25.65 -1.67 17.58
N ALA A 263 -25.08 -2.65 18.29
CA ALA A 263 -23.98 -2.39 19.21
C ALA A 263 -22.70 -1.96 18.49
N ILE A 264 -22.41 -2.58 17.34
CA ILE A 264 -21.25 -2.22 16.51
C ILE A 264 -21.42 -0.82 15.93
N ILE A 265 -22.61 -0.49 15.41
CA ILE A 265 -22.93 0.86 14.89
C ILE A 265 -22.71 1.91 15.99
N ARG A 266 -23.27 1.70 17.19
CA ARG A 266 -23.07 2.62 18.33
C ARG A 266 -21.60 2.79 18.70
N SER A 267 -20.84 1.69 18.68
CA SER A 267 -19.41 1.72 18.97
C SER A 267 -18.65 2.57 17.94
N LYS A 268 -18.93 2.38 16.66
CA LYS A 268 -18.24 3.06 15.56
C LYS A 268 -18.66 4.51 15.41
N ALA A 269 -19.87 4.87 15.85
CA ALA A 269 -20.32 6.25 15.96
C ALA A 269 -19.70 7.02 17.14
N GLY A 270 -18.81 6.40 17.93
CA GLY A 270 -18.14 7.06 19.07
C GLY A 270 -19.05 7.30 20.28
N VAL A 271 -20.21 6.63 20.34
CA VAL A 271 -21.21 6.82 21.41
C VAL A 271 -20.89 5.96 22.65
N LYS A 272 -19.85 5.12 22.60
CA LYS A 272 -19.40 4.29 23.72
C LYS A 272 -18.14 4.85 24.38
N ASP A 273 -17.85 4.33 25.57
CA ASP A 273 -16.56 4.50 26.24
C ASP A 273 -15.41 3.92 25.38
N PRO A 274 -14.37 4.72 25.04
CA PRO A 274 -13.18 4.24 24.32
C PRO A 274 -12.42 3.13 25.05
N GLY A 275 -12.49 3.06 26.38
CA GLY A 275 -11.83 2.04 27.20
C GLY A 275 -12.50 0.65 27.16
N ARG A 276 -13.60 0.49 26.40
CA ARG A 276 -14.34 -0.77 26.30
C ARG A 276 -14.25 -1.41 24.90
N PRO A 277 -14.39 -2.74 24.78
CA PRO A 277 -14.43 -3.44 23.48
C PRO A 277 -15.52 -2.92 22.53
N ILE A 278 -15.38 -3.16 21.22
CA ILE A 278 -16.37 -2.77 20.18
C ILE A 278 -17.77 -3.31 20.52
N GLY A 279 -17.84 -4.54 20.99
CA GLY A 279 -19.04 -5.12 21.56
C GLY A 279 -18.67 -6.27 22.50
N SER A 280 -19.52 -6.51 23.48
CA SER A 280 -19.45 -7.68 24.35
C SER A 280 -20.80 -8.36 24.33
N PHE A 281 -20.83 -9.61 23.88
CA PHE A 281 -22.06 -10.33 23.60
C PHE A 281 -22.05 -11.67 24.31
N LEU A 282 -23.21 -12.06 24.85
CA LEU A 282 -23.45 -13.40 25.39
C LEU A 282 -24.51 -14.09 24.52
N PHE A 283 -24.08 -15.04 23.69
CA PHE A 283 -24.99 -15.79 22.81
C PHE A 283 -25.57 -17.01 23.54
N LEU A 284 -26.85 -16.93 23.89
CA LEU A 284 -27.61 -18.00 24.54
C LEU A 284 -28.48 -18.74 23.51
N GLY A 285 -28.58 -20.07 23.65
CA GLY A 285 -29.38 -20.91 22.75
C GLY A 285 -28.86 -22.34 22.62
N PRO A 286 -29.51 -23.19 21.82
CA PRO A 286 -29.05 -24.56 21.56
C PRO A 286 -27.71 -24.62 20.80
N THR A 287 -27.06 -25.77 20.76
CA THR A 287 -25.87 -25.99 19.92
C THR A 287 -26.26 -26.10 18.45
N GLY A 288 -25.37 -25.72 17.54
CA GLY A 288 -25.58 -25.86 16.09
C GLY A 288 -26.52 -24.84 15.44
N VAL A 289 -27.08 -23.89 16.18
CA VAL A 289 -28.05 -22.89 15.65
C VAL A 289 -27.42 -21.65 15.02
N GLY A 290 -26.10 -21.64 14.82
CA GLY A 290 -25.40 -20.54 14.14
C GLY A 290 -24.67 -19.53 15.04
N LYS A 291 -24.52 -19.76 16.35
CA LYS A 291 -23.78 -18.82 17.24
C LYS A 291 -22.34 -18.59 16.80
N THR A 292 -21.61 -19.68 16.52
CA THR A 292 -20.23 -19.61 16.02
C THR A 292 -20.18 -19.05 14.61
N GLU A 293 -21.21 -19.33 13.79
CA GLU A 293 -21.29 -18.82 12.42
C GLU A 293 -21.50 -17.30 12.40
N LEU A 294 -22.31 -16.76 13.32
CA LEU A 294 -22.45 -15.32 13.50
C LEU A 294 -21.11 -14.67 13.90
N ALA A 295 -20.37 -15.27 14.84
CA ALA A 295 -19.04 -14.77 15.22
C ALA A 295 -18.04 -14.78 14.05
N LYS A 296 -18.00 -15.87 13.28
CA LYS A 296 -17.17 -16.01 12.06
C LYS A 296 -17.55 -14.99 10.98
N THR A 297 -18.85 -14.82 10.76
CA THR A 297 -19.36 -13.88 9.75
C THR A 297 -19.08 -12.43 10.17
N LEU A 298 -19.13 -12.13 11.47
CA LEU A 298 -18.68 -10.83 11.99
C LEU A 298 -17.20 -10.60 11.78
N ALA A 299 -16.36 -11.61 12.05
CA ALA A 299 -14.92 -11.52 11.82
C ALA A 299 -14.61 -11.21 10.34
N ALA A 300 -15.22 -11.99 9.43
CA ALA A 300 -15.04 -11.84 7.99
C ALA A 300 -15.51 -10.48 7.43
N ASN A 301 -16.47 -9.80 8.08
CA ASN A 301 -17.00 -8.51 7.61
C ASN A 301 -16.30 -7.32 8.26
N LEU A 302 -16.03 -7.38 9.57
CA LEU A 302 -15.41 -6.26 10.29
C LEU A 302 -13.90 -6.22 10.10
N PHE A 303 -13.27 -7.39 9.98
CA PHE A 303 -11.82 -7.55 9.92
C PHE A 303 -11.35 -8.21 8.62
N ASP A 304 -12.25 -8.33 7.64
CA ASP A 304 -12.01 -8.80 6.27
C ASP A 304 -11.44 -10.20 6.10
N ASP A 305 -11.25 -10.93 7.21
CA ASP A 305 -10.77 -12.31 7.29
C ASP A 305 -11.52 -13.08 8.39
N GLU A 306 -12.02 -14.28 8.07
CA GLU A 306 -12.66 -15.17 9.05
C GLU A 306 -11.64 -15.75 10.05
N ASN A 307 -10.37 -15.84 9.64
CA ASN A 307 -9.28 -16.32 10.49
C ASN A 307 -8.86 -15.30 11.55
N ASN A 308 -9.30 -14.04 11.43
CA ASN A 308 -9.19 -13.01 12.48
C ASN A 308 -10.19 -13.28 13.63
N MET A 309 -10.28 -14.53 14.06
CA MET A 309 -11.11 -14.99 15.18
C MET A 309 -10.25 -15.79 16.15
N VAL A 310 -10.05 -15.24 17.35
CA VAL A 310 -9.44 -15.99 18.45
C VAL A 310 -10.52 -16.83 19.13
N ARG A 311 -10.43 -18.16 18.97
CA ARG A 311 -11.34 -19.11 19.61
C ARG A 311 -10.68 -19.71 20.86
N ILE A 312 -11.37 -19.59 21.98
CA ILE A 312 -10.93 -20.16 23.26
C ILE A 312 -12.01 -21.12 23.75
N ASP A 313 -11.66 -22.40 23.90
CA ASP A 313 -12.58 -23.40 24.46
C ASP A 313 -12.51 -23.39 25.99
N MET A 314 -13.50 -22.78 26.64
CA MET A 314 -13.57 -22.68 28.10
C MET A 314 -13.62 -24.06 28.80
N SER A 315 -13.96 -25.13 28.09
CA SER A 315 -13.92 -26.49 28.65
C SER A 315 -12.49 -26.92 29.00
N GLU A 316 -11.48 -26.33 28.36
CA GLU A 316 -10.06 -26.56 28.65
C GLU A 316 -9.57 -25.75 29.86
N TYR A 317 -10.38 -24.82 30.38
CA TYR A 317 -10.02 -23.85 31.42
C TYR A 317 -10.75 -24.06 32.76
N MET A 318 -11.12 -25.30 33.08
CA MET A 318 -11.90 -25.60 34.30
C MET A 318 -11.05 -25.59 35.59
N GLU A 319 -9.74 -25.80 35.48
CA GLU A 319 -8.85 -25.93 36.64
C GLU A 319 -8.12 -24.62 36.94
N LYS A 320 -7.83 -24.34 38.22
CA LYS A 320 -7.12 -23.10 38.63
C LYS A 320 -5.81 -22.87 37.87
N TYR A 321 -5.07 -23.92 37.55
CA TYR A 321 -3.79 -23.84 36.84
C TYR A 321 -3.93 -23.63 35.33
N SER A 322 -5.07 -24.03 34.75
CA SER A 322 -5.34 -23.86 33.31
C SER A 322 -5.54 -22.39 32.93
N VAL A 323 -6.10 -21.57 33.84
CA VAL A 323 -6.27 -20.12 33.67
C VAL A 323 -4.94 -19.40 33.47
N SER A 324 -3.84 -19.88 34.07
CA SER A 324 -2.51 -19.28 33.88
C SER A 324 -2.04 -19.33 32.42
N ARG A 325 -2.59 -20.22 31.58
CA ARG A 325 -2.29 -20.26 30.15
C ARG A 325 -2.93 -19.11 29.36
N LEU A 326 -4.00 -18.51 29.87
CA LEU A 326 -4.69 -17.36 29.25
C LEU A 326 -4.02 -16.03 29.55
N ILE A 327 -3.54 -15.86 30.79
CA ILE A 327 -3.06 -14.58 31.32
C ILE A 327 -1.53 -14.51 31.31
N GLY A 328 -0.85 -15.65 31.14
CA GLY A 328 0.58 -15.79 31.30
C GLY A 328 0.98 -16.19 32.72
N ALA A 329 2.29 -16.38 32.92
CA ALA A 329 2.81 -16.72 34.24
C ALA A 329 2.52 -15.60 35.26
N PRO A 330 2.19 -15.94 36.52
CA PRO A 330 1.99 -14.95 37.58
C PRO A 330 3.22 -14.04 37.74
N PRO A 331 3.06 -12.79 38.22
CA PRO A 331 4.19 -11.90 38.47
C PRO A 331 5.26 -12.58 39.35
N GLY A 332 6.46 -12.82 38.79
CA GLY A 332 7.58 -13.49 39.46
C GLY A 332 7.88 -14.93 39.00
N TYR A 333 7.07 -15.51 38.12
CA TYR A 333 7.40 -16.75 37.40
C TYR A 333 7.64 -16.42 35.92
N VAL A 334 8.71 -16.95 35.33
CA VAL A 334 9.01 -16.78 33.91
C VAL A 334 8.17 -17.80 33.12
N GLY A 335 7.39 -17.32 32.15
CA GLY A 335 6.64 -18.11 31.18
C GLY A 335 6.80 -17.51 29.80
#